data_AF-A0A948EUM4-F1
#
_entry.id   AF-A0A948EUM4-F1
#
_cell.length_a   1.000
_cell.length_b   1.000
_cell.length_c   1.000
_cell.angle_alpha   90.00
_cell.angle_beta   90.00
_cell.angle_gamma   90.00
#
_symmetry.space_group_name_H-M   'P 1'
#
loop_
_entity.id
_entity.type
_entity.pdbx_description
1 polymer ?
#
loop_
_entity_poly.entity_id
_entity_poly.type
_entity_poly.pdbx_seq_one_letter_code
_entity_poly.pdbx_strand_id
1 'polypeptide(L)'
;MSEMDELAALQIKNARLITLLETHGIDWRLPPEPEPTPAPLETSKFSTSEKLALFRRLFRGREDVYPVRWESKTSGKSGYAPACANEWVAGICGKPRMKCGECSNRVFLPLTVSVIFEHLAGKRTIGVYPLFPDETCHFLVVDFDEAEWREDAQAFV
;
A
#
# COMPACT_ATOMS: atom_id res chain seq x y z
N MET A 1 -11.20 -10.26 33.43
CA MET A 1 -12.01 -11.26 32.69
C MET A 1 -11.17 -11.70 31.53
N SER A 2 -11.00 -13.00 31.29
CA SER A 2 -10.18 -13.48 30.17
C SER A 2 -10.99 -13.44 28.87
N GLU A 3 -10.32 -13.33 27.73
CA GLU A 3 -10.96 -13.39 26.39
C GLU A 3 -11.82 -14.67 26.21
N MET A 4 -11.46 -15.74 26.91
CA MET A 4 -12.19 -17.01 26.91
C MET A 4 -13.52 -16.92 27.69
N ASP A 5 -13.55 -16.14 28.77
CA ASP A 5 -14.78 -15.87 29.53
C ASP A 5 -15.74 -14.98 28.73
N GLU A 6 -15.19 -14.02 27.99
CA GLU A 6 -15.96 -13.13 27.11
C GLU A 6 -16.56 -13.89 25.92
N LEU A 7 -15.79 -14.78 25.29
CA LEU A 7 -16.28 -15.65 24.22
C LEU A 7 -17.42 -16.55 24.71
N ALA A 8 -17.27 -17.18 25.88
CA ALA A 8 -18.31 -18.02 26.47
C ALA A 8 -19.59 -17.21 26.77
N ALA A 9 -19.44 -16.01 27.33
CA ALA A 9 -20.57 -15.13 27.62
C ALA A 9 -21.28 -14.67 26.33
N LEU A 10 -20.53 -14.39 25.26
CA LEU A 10 -21.08 -14.03 23.95
C LEU A 10 -21.83 -15.20 23.32
N GLN A 11 -21.30 -16.43 23.41
CA GLN A 11 -21.97 -17.63 22.89
C GLN A 11 -23.31 -17.89 23.59
N ILE A 12 -23.37 -17.73 24.91
CA ILE A 12 -24.62 -17.87 25.69
C ILE A 12 -25.65 -16.82 25.25
N LYS A 13 -25.23 -15.56 25.09
CA LYS A 13 -26.11 -14.48 24.61
C LYS A 13 -26.63 -14.76 23.20
N ASN A 14 -25.76 -15.24 22.31
CA ASN A 14 -26.12 -15.58 20.93
C ASN A 14 -27.16 -16.71 20.92
N ALA A 15 -26.97 -17.77 21.70
CA ALA A 15 -27.92 -18.88 21.80
C ALA A 15 -29.30 -18.39 22.26
N ARG A 16 -29.36 -17.53 23.28
CA ARG A 16 -30.62 -16.96 23.77
C ARG A 16 -31.33 -16.09 22.72
N LEU A 17 -30.57 -15.27 21.99
CA LEU A 17 -31.09 -14.43 20.91
C LEU A 17 -31.66 -15.27 19.77
N ILE A 18 -30.93 -16.29 19.34
CA ILE A 18 -31.37 -17.22 18.29
C ILE A 18 -32.71 -17.87 18.68
N THR A 19 -32.82 -18.42 19.90
CA THR A 19 -34.08 -19.01 20.37
C THR A 19 -35.23 -18.01 20.37
N LEU A 20 -34.99 -16.75 20.78
CA LEU A 20 -36.02 -15.71 20.78
C LEU A 20 -36.49 -15.39 19.35
N LEU A 21 -35.55 -15.23 18.42
CA LEU A 21 -35.83 -14.94 17.02
C LEU A 21 -36.62 -16.08 16.36
N GLU A 22 -36.24 -17.33 16.61
CA GLU A 22 -36.94 -18.52 16.13
C GLU A 22 -38.36 -18.63 16.71
N THR A 23 -38.53 -18.38 18.01
CA THR A 23 -39.84 -18.43 18.69
C THR A 23 -40.82 -17.40 18.10
N HIS A 24 -40.31 -16.25 17.68
CA HIS A 24 -41.11 -15.18 17.08
C HIS A 24 -41.19 -15.24 15.55
N GLY A 25 -40.61 -16.27 14.91
CA GLY A 25 -40.61 -16.42 13.46
C GLY A 25 -39.87 -15.29 12.73
N ILE A 26 -38.90 -14.65 13.38
CA ILE A 26 -38.08 -13.58 12.81
C ILE A 26 -36.91 -14.24 12.08
N ASP A 27 -36.84 -14.03 10.77
CA ASP A 27 -35.69 -14.46 9.98
C ASP A 27 -34.46 -13.62 10.35
N TRP A 28 -33.41 -14.29 10.80
CA TRP A 28 -32.16 -13.69 11.24
C TRP A 28 -30.96 -14.22 10.45
N ARG A 29 -31.18 -15.23 9.60
CA ARG A 29 -30.12 -15.77 8.76
C ARG A 29 -29.92 -14.80 7.61
N LEU A 30 -28.72 -14.24 7.51
CA LEU A 30 -28.34 -13.56 6.28
C LEU A 30 -28.49 -14.57 5.14
N PRO A 31 -29.02 -14.15 3.98
CA PRO A 31 -28.88 -14.93 2.75
C PRO A 31 -27.43 -15.38 2.62
N PRO A 32 -27.14 -16.60 2.13
CA PRO A 32 -25.77 -16.98 1.84
C PRO A 32 -25.19 -15.86 0.98
N GLU A 33 -24.13 -15.24 1.49
CA GLU A 33 -23.38 -14.25 0.75
C GLU A 33 -23.09 -14.89 -0.61
N PRO A 34 -23.49 -14.26 -1.73
CA PRO A 34 -23.29 -14.88 -3.03
C PRO A 34 -21.83 -15.29 -3.10
N GLU A 35 -21.57 -16.58 -3.30
CA GLU A 35 -20.19 -17.05 -3.43
C GLU A 35 -19.51 -16.13 -4.43
N PRO A 36 -18.31 -15.60 -4.12
CA PRO A 36 -17.65 -14.65 -4.98
C PRO A 36 -17.46 -15.33 -6.32
N THR A 37 -18.37 -15.02 -7.24
CA THR A 37 -18.26 -15.49 -8.61
C THR A 37 -16.96 -14.85 -9.06
N PRO A 38 -15.94 -15.64 -9.46
CA PRO A 38 -14.71 -15.03 -9.94
C PRO A 38 -15.13 -14.12 -11.08
N ALA A 39 -15.04 -12.81 -10.85
CA ALA A 39 -15.31 -11.82 -11.88
C ALA A 39 -14.51 -12.29 -13.10
N PRO A 40 -15.09 -12.27 -14.31
CA PRO A 40 -14.35 -12.60 -15.51
C PRO A 40 -13.01 -11.89 -15.42
N LEU A 41 -11.88 -12.64 -15.50
CA LEU A 41 -10.57 -12.02 -15.52
C LEU A 41 -10.62 -11.03 -16.68
N GLU A 42 -10.78 -9.75 -16.35
CA GLU A 42 -10.67 -8.68 -17.32
C GLU A 42 -9.25 -8.77 -17.85
N THR A 43 -9.12 -9.43 -19.00
CA THR A 43 -7.88 -9.52 -19.73
C THR A 43 -7.62 -8.11 -20.23
N SER A 44 -6.84 -7.37 -19.44
CA SER A 44 -6.43 -6.01 -19.77
C SER A 44 -6.02 -5.96 -21.25
N LYS A 45 -6.60 -5.02 -22.00
CA LYS A 45 -6.28 -4.79 -23.42
C LYS A 45 -4.80 -4.48 -23.67
N PHE A 46 -4.07 -4.09 -22.63
CA PHE A 46 -2.64 -3.79 -22.67
C PHE A 46 -1.77 -5.03 -22.44
N SER A 47 -0.76 -5.19 -23.29
CA SER A 47 0.41 -6.02 -23.04
C SER A 47 1.18 -5.55 -21.81
N THR A 48 2.06 -6.41 -21.27
CA THR A 48 2.92 -6.04 -20.13
C THR A 48 3.75 -4.79 -20.41
N SER A 49 4.34 -4.68 -21.61
CA SER A 49 5.14 -3.52 -22.01
C SER A 49 4.30 -2.24 -22.05
N GLU A 50 3.07 -2.31 -22.55
CA GLU A 50 2.15 -1.16 -22.58
C GLU A 50 1.71 -0.76 -21.17
N LYS A 51 1.46 -1.72 -20.27
CA LYS A 51 1.18 -1.43 -18.85
C LYS A 51 2.36 -0.71 -18.19
N LEU A 52 3.58 -1.17 -18.42
CA LEU A 52 4.79 -0.57 -17.87
C LEU A 52 5.01 0.85 -18.43
N ALA A 53 4.83 1.03 -19.73
CA ALA A 53 4.93 2.34 -20.38
C ALA A 53 3.85 3.31 -19.86
N LEU A 54 2.62 2.83 -19.71
CA LEU A 54 1.52 3.62 -19.15
C LEU A 54 1.81 4.04 -17.71
N PHE A 55 2.26 3.10 -16.86
CA PHE A 55 2.61 3.38 -15.47
C PHE A 55 3.71 4.45 -15.37
N ARG A 56 4.80 4.29 -16.14
CA ARG A 56 5.90 5.27 -16.20
C ARG A 56 5.43 6.65 -16.65
N ARG A 57 4.48 6.70 -17.59
CA ARG A 57 3.94 7.96 -18.12
C ARG A 57 3.02 8.68 -17.12
N LEU A 58 2.28 7.94 -16.30
CA LEU A 58 1.35 8.50 -15.32
C LEU A 58 2.08 8.89 -14.02
N PHE A 59 2.98 8.04 -13.52
CA PHE A 59 3.68 8.25 -12.26
C PHE A 59 5.09 8.76 -12.49
N ARG A 60 5.21 9.97 -13.05
CA ARG A 60 6.51 10.58 -13.37
C ARG A 60 7.12 11.31 -12.18
N GLY A 61 8.30 10.85 -11.79
CA GLY A 61 9.19 11.56 -10.88
C GLY A 61 10.64 11.31 -11.28
N ARG A 62 11.54 11.38 -10.32
CA ARG A 62 12.95 11.08 -10.54
C ARG A 62 13.17 9.64 -11.00
N GLU A 63 13.99 9.48 -12.03
CA GLU A 63 14.42 8.17 -12.54
C GLU A 63 15.85 7.79 -12.09
N ASP A 64 16.62 8.73 -11.53
CA ASP A 64 17.99 8.49 -11.06
C ASP A 64 18.05 7.84 -9.67
N VAL A 65 16.93 7.85 -8.93
CA VAL A 65 16.78 7.24 -7.61
C VAL A 65 15.32 6.92 -7.33
N TYR A 66 15.07 5.85 -6.59
CA TYR A 66 13.73 5.50 -6.09
C TYR A 66 13.80 5.00 -4.64
N PRO A 67 12.77 5.27 -3.81
CA PRO A 67 12.68 4.71 -2.48
C PRO A 67 12.13 3.28 -2.52
N VAL A 68 12.69 2.40 -1.70
CA VAL A 68 12.22 1.04 -1.45
C VAL A 68 11.55 0.98 -0.08
N ARG A 69 10.38 0.35 -0.01
CA ARG A 69 9.70 0.05 1.24
C ARG A 69 10.46 -1.03 2.00
N TRP A 70 10.73 -0.80 3.27
CA TRP A 70 11.25 -1.81 4.18
C TRP A 70 10.29 -2.01 5.35
N GLU A 71 10.32 -3.22 5.90
CA GLU A 71 9.51 -3.60 7.06
C GLU A 71 10.33 -4.51 7.97
N SER A 72 10.40 -4.15 9.23
CA SER A 72 11.10 -4.93 10.25
C SER A 72 10.15 -5.99 10.80
N LYS A 73 10.44 -7.27 10.54
CA LYS A 73 9.68 -8.40 11.10
C LYS A 73 9.64 -8.43 12.62
N THR A 74 10.66 -7.91 13.30
CA THR A 74 10.76 -7.95 14.77
C THR A 74 10.00 -6.83 15.46
N SER A 75 10.20 -5.58 15.01
CA SER A 75 9.58 -4.40 15.64
C SER A 75 8.24 -3.96 15.04
N GLY A 76 7.79 -4.55 13.92
CA GLY A 76 6.62 -4.10 13.15
C GLY A 76 6.78 -2.73 12.48
N LYS A 77 7.91 -2.04 12.69
CA LYS A 77 8.19 -0.75 12.06
C LYS A 77 8.40 -0.91 10.57
N SER A 78 8.00 0.10 9.83
CA SER A 78 8.20 0.13 8.39
C SER A 78 8.46 1.54 7.90
N GLY A 79 8.99 1.66 6.69
CA GLY A 79 9.32 2.95 6.11
C GLY A 79 9.86 2.84 4.70
N TYR A 80 10.37 3.95 4.21
CA TYR A 80 10.98 4.05 2.88
C TYR A 80 12.42 4.55 2.99
N ALA A 81 13.31 4.00 2.17
CA ALA A 81 14.71 4.43 2.07
C ALA A 81 15.17 4.38 0.61
N PRO A 82 16.07 5.27 0.17
CA PRO A 82 16.55 5.26 -1.21
C PRO A 82 17.29 3.95 -1.52
N ALA A 83 16.98 3.36 -2.67
CA ALA A 83 17.72 2.20 -3.19
C ALA A 83 19.19 2.57 -3.42
N CYS A 84 20.09 1.85 -2.76
CA CYS A 84 21.53 2.13 -2.79
C CYS A 84 22.31 0.85 -3.03
N ALA A 85 23.17 0.82 -4.06
CA ALA A 85 24.02 -0.32 -4.38
C ALA A 85 25.00 -0.66 -3.24
N ASN A 86 25.38 0.34 -2.46
CA ASN A 86 26.34 0.21 -1.36
C ASN A 86 25.69 -0.07 0.00
N GLU A 87 24.36 -0.16 0.10
CA GLU A 87 23.65 -0.24 1.39
C GLU A 87 24.17 -1.37 2.29
N TRP A 88 24.40 -2.54 1.71
CA TRP A 88 24.81 -3.75 2.43
C TRP A 88 26.27 -4.15 2.19
N VAL A 89 27.05 -3.26 1.58
CA VAL A 89 28.49 -3.48 1.44
C VAL A 89 29.15 -3.10 2.76
N ALA A 90 29.79 -4.09 3.39
CA ALA A 90 30.41 -3.95 4.70
C ALA A 90 31.41 -2.78 4.71
N GLY A 91 31.24 -1.86 5.65
CA GLY A 91 32.11 -0.70 5.84
C GLY A 91 31.84 0.51 4.95
N ILE A 92 30.90 0.46 3.98
CA ILE A 92 30.68 1.57 3.05
C ILE A 92 29.60 2.54 3.54
N CYS A 93 28.34 2.09 3.62
CA CYS A 93 27.22 2.95 4.03
C CYS A 93 27.02 3.03 5.54
N GLY A 94 27.82 2.30 6.34
CA GLY A 94 27.79 2.39 7.79
C GLY A 94 26.46 1.97 8.45
N LYS A 95 25.64 1.14 7.77
CA LYS A 95 24.43 0.57 8.34
C LYS A 95 24.75 -0.28 9.59
N PRO A 96 23.93 -0.22 10.65
CA PRO A 96 22.64 0.47 10.76
C PRO A 96 22.74 1.92 11.27
N ARG A 97 23.93 2.44 11.55
CA ARG A 97 24.11 3.75 12.21
C ARG A 97 23.80 4.95 11.31
N MET A 98 23.94 4.78 9.99
CA MET A 98 23.75 5.85 9.01
C MET A 98 22.70 5.44 7.96
N LYS A 99 21.86 6.40 7.55
CA LYS A 99 20.89 6.22 6.47
C LYS A 99 21.56 6.46 5.12
N CYS A 100 21.19 5.68 4.11
CA CYS A 100 21.75 5.83 2.75
C CYS A 100 21.48 7.22 2.13
N GLY A 101 20.38 7.89 2.50
CA GLY A 101 20.09 9.25 2.04
C GLY A 101 21.09 10.31 2.54
N GLU A 102 21.73 10.05 3.69
CA GLU A 102 22.68 10.97 4.35
C GLU A 102 24.14 10.53 4.15
N CYS A 103 24.36 9.37 3.52
CA CYS A 103 25.69 8.79 3.33
C CYS A 103 26.43 9.42 2.15
N SER A 104 27.70 9.79 2.33
CA SER A 104 28.56 10.30 1.23
C SER A 104 28.97 9.22 0.22
N ASN A 105 29.07 7.96 0.66
CA ASN A 105 29.43 6.82 -0.20
C ASN A 105 28.21 6.18 -0.88
N ARG A 106 27.06 6.85 -0.88
CA ARG A 106 25.84 6.30 -1.49
C ARG A 106 25.99 6.22 -3.02
N VAL A 107 25.49 5.12 -3.58
CA VAL A 107 25.35 4.94 -5.03
C VAL A 107 23.90 4.62 -5.29
N PHE A 108 23.12 5.63 -5.68
CA PHE A 108 21.69 5.46 -5.93
C PHE A 108 21.46 4.61 -7.17
N LEU A 109 20.47 3.72 -7.08
CA LEU A 109 20.06 2.87 -8.18
C LEU A 109 18.97 3.58 -9.01
N PRO A 110 19.09 3.59 -10.35
CA PRO A 110 18.09 4.19 -11.22
C PRO A 110 16.80 3.35 -11.25
N LEU A 111 15.68 4.02 -11.50
CA LEU A 111 14.36 3.40 -11.66
C LEU A 111 14.22 2.74 -13.04
N THR A 112 14.61 1.47 -13.11
CA THR A 112 14.55 0.69 -14.35
C THR A 112 13.16 0.09 -14.61
N VAL A 113 12.93 -0.35 -15.85
CA VAL A 113 11.68 -1.04 -16.23
C VAL A 113 11.48 -2.32 -15.41
N SER A 114 12.55 -3.05 -15.10
CA SER A 114 12.47 -4.27 -14.27
C SER A 114 12.05 -3.95 -12.83
N VAL A 115 12.55 -2.86 -12.24
CA VAL A 115 12.15 -2.42 -10.90
C VAL A 115 10.66 -2.10 -10.86
N ILE A 116 10.13 -1.40 -11.86
CA ILE A 116 8.70 -1.10 -11.96
C ILE A 116 7.88 -2.38 -12.17
N PHE A 117 8.34 -3.29 -13.02
CA PHE A 117 7.68 -4.58 -13.22
C PHE A 117 7.59 -5.37 -11.90
N GLU A 118 8.68 -5.47 -11.15
CA GLU A 118 8.69 -6.14 -9.86
C GLU A 118 7.76 -5.47 -8.84
N HIS A 119 7.63 -4.14 -8.91
CA HIS A 119 6.66 -3.42 -8.11
C HIS A 119 5.22 -3.79 -8.44
N LEU A 120 4.85 -3.72 -9.73
CA LEU A 120 3.50 -4.06 -10.19
C LEU A 120 3.17 -5.55 -10.02
N ALA A 121 4.18 -6.42 -10.01
CA ALA A 121 4.04 -7.85 -9.72
C ALA A 121 3.98 -8.16 -8.21
N GLY A 122 4.03 -7.15 -7.33
CA GLY A 122 3.97 -7.33 -5.88
C GLY A 122 5.23 -7.94 -5.24
N LYS A 123 6.34 -8.06 -5.98
CA LYS A 123 7.60 -8.62 -5.46
C LYS A 123 8.34 -7.67 -4.53
N ARG A 124 8.16 -6.36 -4.74
CA ARG A 124 8.68 -5.30 -3.89
C ARG A 124 7.74 -4.10 -3.91
N THR A 125 7.77 -3.28 -2.87
CA THR A 125 7.08 -1.98 -2.90
C THR A 125 8.11 -0.88 -3.04
N ILE A 126 7.94 -0.03 -4.04
CA ILE A 126 8.74 1.18 -4.24
C ILE A 126 7.83 2.39 -4.14
N GLY A 127 8.41 3.55 -3.86
CA GLY A 127 7.74 4.83 -4.04
C GLY A 127 8.33 5.62 -5.21
N VAL A 128 7.99 6.89 -5.27
CA VAL A 128 8.49 7.86 -6.25
C VAL A 128 9.01 9.08 -5.51
N TYR A 129 10.12 9.66 -5.98
CA TYR A 129 10.54 11.00 -5.56
C TYR A 129 9.96 12.01 -6.57
N PRO A 130 8.93 12.80 -6.19
CA PRO A 130 8.15 13.59 -7.15
C PRO A 130 8.84 14.91 -7.58
N LEU A 131 9.78 15.41 -6.78
CA LEU A 131 10.51 16.65 -7.04
C LEU A 131 11.80 16.36 -7.80
N PHE A 132 11.97 16.99 -8.96
CA PHE A 132 13.17 16.91 -9.79
C PHE A 132 14.29 17.82 -9.26
N PRO A 133 15.55 17.62 -9.71
CA PRO A 133 16.67 18.47 -9.31
C PRO A 133 16.54 19.95 -9.69
N ASP A 134 15.72 20.26 -10.69
CA ASP A 134 15.39 21.62 -11.14
C ASP A 134 14.17 22.21 -10.41
N GLU A 135 13.77 21.61 -9.29
CA GLU A 135 12.65 22.02 -8.44
C GLU A 135 11.27 21.93 -9.12
N THR A 136 11.19 21.26 -10.27
CA THR A 136 9.90 20.97 -10.94
C THR A 136 9.27 19.68 -10.41
N CYS A 137 7.97 19.50 -10.62
CA CYS A 137 7.26 18.25 -10.32
C CYS A 137 6.11 18.01 -11.33
N HIS A 138 5.69 16.75 -11.45
CA HIS A 138 4.51 16.37 -12.24
C HIS A 138 3.27 16.04 -11.39
N PHE A 139 3.41 16.08 -10.07
CA PHE A 139 2.34 15.75 -9.14
C PHE A 139 1.73 17.02 -8.57
N LEU A 140 0.41 17.08 -8.62
CA LEU A 140 -0.40 17.98 -7.79
C LEU A 140 -1.18 17.10 -6.82
N VAL A 141 -1.01 17.35 -5.53
CA VAL A 141 -1.77 16.67 -4.47
C VAL A 141 -2.57 17.75 -3.77
N VAL A 142 -3.88 17.55 -3.72
CA VAL A 142 -4.82 18.42 -3.02
C VAL A 142 -5.42 17.59 -1.90
N ASP A 143 -5.31 18.12 -0.69
CA ASP A 143 -5.94 17.53 0.50
C ASP A 143 -7.23 18.29 0.75
N PHE A 144 -8.34 17.56 0.84
CA PHE A 144 -9.65 18.12 1.14
C PHE A 144 -10.05 17.64 2.52
N ASP A 145 -10.13 18.57 3.47
CA ASP A 145 -10.33 18.29 4.88
C ASP A 145 -11.73 18.70 5.38
N GLU A 146 -12.02 18.31 6.62
CA GLU A 146 -13.16 18.77 7.40
C GLU A 146 -14.54 18.39 6.84
N ALA A 147 -15.58 19.15 7.23
CA ALA A 147 -16.97 18.82 6.93
C ALA A 147 -17.36 19.15 5.47
N GLU A 148 -16.67 20.10 4.85
CA GLU A 148 -16.99 20.65 3.52
C GLU A 148 -16.10 20.10 2.39
N TRP A 149 -15.30 19.05 2.66
CA TRP A 149 -14.38 18.47 1.68
C TRP A 149 -15.05 18.09 0.34
N ARG A 150 -16.35 17.77 0.36
CA ARG A 150 -17.10 17.38 -0.84
C ARG A 150 -17.38 18.58 -1.73
N GLU A 151 -17.82 19.66 -1.11
CA GLU A 151 -18.08 20.95 -1.76
C GLU A 151 -16.77 21.51 -2.31
N ASP A 152 -15.69 21.46 -1.53
CA ASP A 152 -14.36 21.90 -1.93
C ASP A 152 -13.81 21.09 -3.11
N ALA A 153 -13.95 19.76 -3.06
CA ALA A 153 -13.54 18.88 -4.15
C ALA A 153 -14.35 19.14 -5.43
N GLN A 154 -15.64 19.49 -5.33
CA GLN A 154 -16.45 19.84 -6.49
C GLN A 154 -16.06 21.19 -7.09
N ALA A 155 -15.72 22.17 -6.25
CA ALA A 155 -15.30 23.49 -6.72
C ALA A 155 -13.92 23.48 -7.40
N PHE A 156 -13.08 22.49 -7.09
CA PHE A 156 -11.72 22.38 -7.61
C PHE A 156 -11.64 21.85 -9.06
N VAL A 157 -12.63 21.07 -9.53
CA VAL A 157 -12.60 20.31 -10.81
C VAL A 157 -13.09 21.13 -12.00
#